data_AF-A0A352XZA3-F1
#
_entry.id   AF-A0A352XZA3-F1
#
_cell.length_a   1.000
_cell.length_b   1.000
_cell.length_c   1.000
_cell.angle_alpha   90.00
_cell.angle_beta   90.00
_cell.angle_gamma   90.00
#
_symmetry.space_group_name_H-M   'P 1'
#
loop_
_entity.id
_entity.type
_entity.pdbx_description
1 polymer ?
#
loop_
_entity_poly.entity_id
_entity_poly.type
_entity_poly.pdbx_seq_one_letter_code
_entity_poly.pdbx_strand_id
1 'polypeptide(L)'
;MADRLKKEDFVRLLATRMNADEAAATAWVDGVVETLYESFKAGDSVTLPGFGGFYVRQEPESWVFKFNPGQRLRALFGWSSTYSGKL
;
A
#
# COMPACT_ATOMS: atom_id res chain seq x y z
N MET A 1 7.71 -18.91 10.64
CA MET A 1 6.46 -18.20 10.27
C MET A 1 6.71 -16.73 10.59
N ALA A 2 6.39 -15.82 9.69
CA ALA A 2 6.57 -14.39 9.98
C ALA A 2 5.49 -13.95 10.98
N ASP A 3 5.89 -13.22 12.02
CA ASP A 3 4.94 -12.64 12.96
C ASP A 3 4.03 -11.66 12.22
N ARG A 4 2.72 -11.82 12.43
CA ARG A 4 1.71 -10.95 11.81
C ARG A 4 1.65 -9.63 12.56
N LEU A 5 2.13 -8.56 11.94
CA LEU A 5 1.92 -7.20 12.43
C LEU A 5 0.42 -6.85 12.37
N LYS A 6 -0.19 -6.53 13.51
CA LYS A 6 -1.60 -6.11 13.56
C LYS A 6 -1.74 -4.62 13.22
N LYS A 7 -2.98 -4.19 12.93
CA LYS A 7 -3.29 -2.80 12.62
C LYS A 7 -2.88 -1.87 13.76
N GLU A 8 -3.12 -2.26 15.02
CA GLU A 8 -2.79 -1.42 16.18
C GLU A 8 -1.27 -1.18 16.29
N ASP A 9 -0.47 -2.22 16.03
CA ASP A 9 0.98 -2.10 16.02
C ASP A 9 1.47 -1.23 14.86
N PHE A 10 0.89 -1.40 13.68
CA PHE A 10 1.21 -0.57 12.50
C PHE A 10 0.88 0.92 12.74
N VAL A 11 -0.28 1.22 13.32
CA VAL A 11 -0.69 2.59 13.67
C VAL A 11 0.29 3.22 14.66
N ARG A 12 0.72 2.49 15.69
CA ARG A 12 1.73 2.97 16.65
C ARG A 12 3.06 3.33 15.98
N LEU A 13 3.53 2.48 15.06
CA LEU A 13 4.74 2.74 14.28
C LEU A 13 4.57 3.97 13.38
N LEU A 14 3.40 4.13 12.76
CA LEU A 14 3.09 5.28 11.91
C LEU A 14 3.03 6.59 12.72
N ALA A 15 2.33 6.58 13.86
CA ALA A 15 2.23 7.72 14.78
C ALA A 15 3.62 8.21 15.20
N THR A 16 4.48 7.27 15.63
CA THR A 16 5.88 7.55 15.98
C THR A 16 6.66 8.14 14.80
N ARG A 17 6.56 7.53 13.61
CA ARG A 17 7.27 7.98 12.40
C ARG A 17 6.84 9.38 11.96
N MET A 18 5.57 9.71 12.14
CA MET A 18 4.98 10.97 11.72
C MET A 18 5.00 12.06 12.80
N ASN A 19 5.48 11.73 14.01
CA ASN A 19 5.41 12.59 15.19
C ASN A 19 3.98 13.12 15.44
N ALA A 20 3.02 12.20 15.38
CA ALA A 20 1.59 12.45 15.56
C ALA A 20 1.02 11.52 16.64
N ASP A 21 -0.18 11.83 17.13
CA ASP A 21 -0.89 10.94 18.05
C ASP A 21 -1.50 9.72 17.33
N GLU A 22 -1.82 8.67 18.11
CA GLU A 22 -2.38 7.42 17.57
C GLU A 22 -3.76 7.61 16.91
N ALA A 23 -4.54 8.61 17.34
CA ALA A 23 -5.87 8.86 16.78
C ALA A 23 -5.74 9.45 15.36
N ALA A 24 -4.84 10.42 15.17
CA ALA A 24 -4.50 10.98 13.86
C ALA A 24 -3.93 9.92 12.92
N ALA A 25 -3.00 9.09 13.41
CA ALA A 25 -2.45 7.99 12.62
C ALA A 25 -3.50 6.95 12.23
N THR A 26 -4.43 6.62 13.14
CA THR A 26 -5.57 5.73 12.85
C THR A 26 -6.44 6.33 11.74
N ALA A 27 -6.81 7.60 11.87
CA ALA A 27 -7.62 8.29 10.88
C ALA A 27 -6.95 8.33 9.51
N TRP A 28 -5.63 8.48 9.43
CA TRP A 28 -4.90 8.42 8.17
C TRP A 28 -4.90 7.03 7.55
N VAL A 29 -4.68 5.98 8.34
CA VAL A 29 -4.72 4.60 7.83
C VAL A 29 -6.11 4.28 7.30
N ASP A 30 -7.16 4.63 8.05
CA ASP A 30 -8.54 4.42 7.63
C ASP A 30 -8.88 5.23 6.39
N GLY A 31 -8.48 6.50 6.34
CA GLY A 31 -8.66 7.36 5.19
C GLY A 31 -8.00 6.81 3.92
N VAL A 32 -6.77 6.27 4.02
CA VAL A 32 -6.10 5.62 2.88
C VAL A 32 -6.85 4.38 2.43
N VAL A 33 -7.30 3.52 3.36
CA VAL A 33 -8.04 2.30 3.02
C VAL A 33 -9.35 2.62 2.32
N GLU A 34 -10.15 3.53 2.87
CA GLU A 34 -11.43 3.93 2.29
C GLU A 34 -11.26 4.66 0.95
N THR A 35 -10.23 5.50 0.82
CA THR A 35 -9.92 6.16 -0.45
C THR A 35 -9.57 5.14 -1.54
N LEU A 36 -8.70 4.17 -1.22
CA LEU A 36 -8.37 3.09 -2.16
C LEU A 36 -9.60 2.27 -2.52
N TYR A 37 -10.45 1.93 -1.54
CA TYR A 37 -11.68 1.17 -1.77
C TYR A 37 -12.61 1.89 -2.75
N GLU A 38 -12.91 3.16 -2.54
CA GLU A 38 -13.77 3.93 -3.44
C GLU A 38 -13.15 4.13 -4.83
N SER A 39 -11.83 4.35 -4.93
CA SER A 39 -11.13 4.36 -6.23
C SER A 39 -11.27 3.03 -6.97
N PHE A 40 -11.04 1.90 -6.29
CA PHE A 40 -11.16 0.60 -6.93
C PHE A 40 -12.60 0.30 -7.33
N LYS A 41 -13.57 0.64 -6.50
CA LYS A 41 -14.99 0.50 -6.81
C LYS A 41 -15.41 1.31 -8.04
N ALA A 42 -14.80 2.47 -8.26
CA ALA A 42 -14.97 3.26 -9.48
C ALA A 42 -14.29 2.66 -10.73
N GLY A 43 -13.44 1.64 -10.56
CA GLY A 43 -12.66 1.02 -11.63
C GLY A 43 -11.27 1.65 -11.82
N ASP A 44 -10.87 2.58 -10.95
CA ASP A 44 -9.62 3.30 -11.09
C ASP A 44 -8.43 2.47 -10.60
N SER A 45 -7.35 2.53 -11.37
CA SER A 45 -6.04 2.05 -10.93
C SER A 45 -5.33 3.12 -10.10
N VAL A 46 -4.66 2.74 -9.01
CA VAL A 46 -3.96 3.68 -8.13
C VAL A 46 -2.47 3.38 -8.11
N THR A 47 -1.63 4.40 -8.34
CA THR A 47 -0.17 4.27 -8.22
C THR A 47 0.35 5.10 -7.06
N LEU A 48 1.09 4.46 -6.16
CA LEU A 48 1.79 5.06 -5.03
C LEU A 48 3.31 4.99 -5.30
N PRO A 49 3.93 6.09 -5.77
CA PRO A 49 5.37 6.10 -6.06
C PRO A 49 6.21 5.62 -4.88
N GLY A 50 7.17 4.74 -5.16
CA GLY A 50 8.01 4.11 -4.14
C GLY A 50 7.42 2.86 -3.48
N PHE A 51 6.09 2.65 -3.56
CA PHE A 51 5.43 1.44 -3.07
C PHE A 51 5.02 0.50 -4.21
N GLY A 52 4.26 0.98 -5.18
CA GLY A 52 3.77 0.17 -6.30
C GLY A 52 2.49 0.71 -6.92
N GLY A 53 1.89 -0.07 -7.81
CA GLY A 53 0.62 0.27 -8.46
C GLY A 53 -0.40 -0.85 -8.33
N PHE A 54 -1.64 -0.48 -8.02
CA PHE A 54 -2.81 -1.33 -8.06
C PHE A 54 -3.44 -1.20 -9.44
N TYR A 55 -3.36 -2.26 -10.23
CA TYR A 55 -4.05 -2.38 -11.51
C TYR A 55 -5.45 -2.91 -11.27
N VAL A 56 -6.43 -2.19 -11.80
CA VAL A 56 -7.85 -2.52 -11.75
C VAL A 56 -8.40 -2.50 -13.17
N ARG A 57 -9.12 -3.56 -13.54
CA ARG A 57 -9.91 -3.62 -14.77
C ARG A 57 -11.21 -4.38 -14.53
N GLN A 58 -12.33 -3.74 -14.84
CA GLN A 58 -13.64 -4.37 -14.84
C GLN A 58 -13.79 -5.27 -16.08
N GLU A 59 -14.35 -6.45 -15.88
CA GLU A 59 -14.76 -7.39 -16.93
C GLU A 59 -16.29 -7.57 -16.87
N PRO A 60 -16.94 -8.12 -17.91
CA PRO A 60 -18.40 -8.30 -17.92
C PRO A 60 -18.96 -9.06 -16.70
N GLU A 61 -18.21 -10.04 -16.18
CA GLU A 61 -18.64 -10.91 -15.06
C GLU A 61 -17.64 -10.97 -13.91
N SER A 62 -16.56 -10.16 -13.95
CA SER A 62 -15.48 -10.25 -12.96
C SER A 62 -14.61 -9.00 -12.91
N TRP A 63 -13.54 -9.05 -12.11
CA TRP A 63 -12.58 -7.97 -11.94
C TRP A 63 -11.17 -8.52 -12.00
N VAL A 64 -10.27 -7.83 -12.71
CA VAL A 64 -8.83 -8.06 -12.61
C VAL A 64 -8.26 -7.06 -11.61
N PHE A 65 -7.77 -7.57 -10.48
CA PHE A 65 -7.09 -6.78 -9.46
C PHE A 65 -5.67 -7.32 -9.23
N LYS A 66 -4.65 -6.48 -9.44
CA LYS A 66 -3.24 -6.85 -9.26
C LYS A 66 -2.47 -5.76 -8.55
N PHE A 67 -1.67 -6.12 -7.56
CA PHE A 67 -0.64 -5.23 -7.04
C PHE A 67 0.68 -5.49 -7.77
N ASN A 68 1.26 -4.44 -8.34
CA ASN A 68 2.54 -4.44 -9.03
C ASN A 68 3.57 -3.72 -8.13
N PRO A 69 4.47 -4.46 -7.45
CA PRO A 69 5.43 -3.85 -6.54
C PRO A 69 6.37 -2.86 -7.26
N GLY A 70 6.59 -1.71 -6.63
CA GLY A 70 7.52 -0.69 -7.11
C GLY A 70 8.97 -1.16 -7.05
N GLN A 71 9.87 -0.46 -7.76
CA GLN A 71 11.28 -0.86 -7.89
C GLN A 71 11.99 -1.06 -6.54
N ARG A 72 11.66 -0.24 -5.53
CA ARG A 72 12.24 -0.39 -4.18
C ARG A 72 11.84 -1.71 -3.52
N LEU A 73 10.57 -2.12 -3.61
CA LEU A 73 10.10 -3.42 -3.10
C LEU A 73 10.68 -4.57 -3.91
N ARG A 74 10.74 -4.44 -5.24
CA ARG A 74 11.37 -5.44 -6.12
C ARG A 74 12.82 -5.69 -5.70
N ALA A 75 13.59 -4.62 -5.43
CA ALA A 75 14.96 -4.72 -4.95
C ALA A 75 15.04 -5.36 -3.55
N LEU A 76 14.16 -4.97 -2.61
CA LEU A 76 14.08 -5.58 -1.28
C LEU A 76 13.85 -7.09 -1.33
N PHE A 77 13.03 -7.57 -2.28
CA PHE A 77 12.73 -8.99 -2.44
C PHE A 77 13.73 -9.74 -3.35
N GLY A 78 14.81 -9.10 -3.79
CA GLY A 78 15.82 -9.72 -4.65
C GLY A 78 15.35 -10.00 -6.09
N TRP A 79 14.27 -9.33 -6.53
CA TRP A 79 13.79 -9.44 -7.91
C TRP A 79 14.53 -8.49 -8.83
N SER A 80 14.43 -8.71 -10.15
CA SER A 80 14.93 -7.76 -11.15
C SER A 80 14.36 -6.37 -10.86
N SER A 81 15.25 -5.42 -10.58
CA SER A 81 14.91 -4.05 -10.19
C SER A 81 15.92 -3.07 -10.76
N THR A 82 15.44 -1.87 -11.09
CA THR A 82 16.28 -0.72 -11.47
C THR A 82 16.57 0.22 -10.29
N TYR A 83 16.15 -0.12 -9.07
CA TYR A 83 16.38 0.70 -7.88
C TYR A 83 17.86 0.64 -7.47
N SER A 84 18.50 1.82 -7.38
CA SER A 84 19.91 1.99 -7.03
C SER A 84 20.14 2.66 -5.67
N GLY A 85 19.07 2.95 -4.92
CA GLY A 85 19.15 3.57 -3.60
C GLY A 85 19.50 2.57 -2.48
N LYS A 86 19.76 3.09 -1.29
CA LYS A 86 19.91 2.26 -0.08
C LYS A 86 18.56 1.66 0.31
N LEU A 87 18.54 0.34 0.51
CA LEU A 87 17.35 -0.38 0.98
C LEU A 87 17.10 -0.10 2.47
#